data_AF-A0A6J0UKA9-F1
#
_entry.id   AF-A0A6J0UKA9-F1
#
_cell.length_a   1.000
_cell.length_b   1.000
_cell.length_c   1.000
_cell.angle_alpha   90.00
_cell.angle_beta   90.00
_cell.angle_gamma   90.00
#
_symmetry.space_group_name_H-M   'P 1'
#
loop_
_entity.id
_entity.type
_entity.pdbx_description
1 polymer ?
#
loop_
_entity_poly.entity_id
_entity_poly.type
_entity_poly.pdbx_seq_one_letter_code
_entity_poly.pdbx_strand_id
1 'polypeptide(L)'
;MKLLKPTWVNHNGKPIFSVDIHPDGTKFATGGQGEDSGKVVIWNMAPVLKEDDEKNENVPKMLCQMDNHLACVNCVRWSNNGIYLASGGDDKLIMIWKRAAYIGPSTVFGSSSKLANVEQWRCVSILRSHSGDVMDVAWSPHDAWLASCSVDNTVVIWNAVKFPEILATLKGHSGLVKGLTWDPVGKYIASQADDRSLKVWRTMDWQLETSITKPFDECGGTTHVLRLSWSPDGHYLVSAHAMNNSGPTAQIIERDGWKTNMDFVGHRKAVTVVKFNPKIFKKKQKNGSSTKPTCPYCCCAVGSKDRSLSVWLTCLKRPLVVIHELFDKSIMDISWTLNGLGILVCSMDGSVAFLDFSQDELGDPLSEEEK
;
A
#
# COMPACT_ATOMS: atom_id res chain seq x y z
N MET A 1 4.95 14.73 -15.84
CA MET A 1 4.33 14.32 -14.57
C MET A 1 3.67 15.52 -13.94
N LYS A 2 2.39 15.38 -13.59
CA LYS A 2 1.59 16.38 -12.89
C LYS A 2 1.50 15.98 -11.42
N LEU A 3 1.76 16.92 -10.51
CA LEU A 3 1.58 16.73 -9.07
C LEU A 3 0.36 17.51 -8.59
N LEU A 4 -0.54 16.83 -7.88
CA LEU A 4 -1.78 17.37 -7.34
C LEU A 4 -1.86 17.08 -5.84
N LYS A 5 -2.39 18.03 -5.06
CA LYS A 5 -2.63 17.88 -3.62
C LYS A 5 -4.06 18.29 -3.30
N PRO A 6 -5.02 17.35 -3.29
CA PRO A 6 -6.41 17.67 -2.99
C PRO A 6 -6.55 18.00 -1.51
N THR A 7 -6.67 19.29 -1.18
CA THR A 7 -6.74 19.78 0.22
C THR A 7 -7.98 19.31 0.97
N TRP A 8 -9.03 18.94 0.24
CA TRP A 8 -10.28 18.40 0.78
C TRP A 8 -10.19 16.93 1.19
N VAL A 9 -9.14 16.20 0.81
CA VAL A 9 -8.85 14.85 1.33
C VAL A 9 -8.05 15.00 2.61
N ASN A 10 -8.73 14.94 3.75
CA ASN A 10 -8.08 15.04 5.05
C ASN A 10 -8.89 14.34 6.14
N HIS A 11 -8.25 14.09 7.28
CA HIS A 11 -8.89 13.58 8.49
C HIS A 11 -8.95 14.68 9.57
N ASN A 12 -9.40 15.89 9.22
CA ASN A 12 -9.44 17.06 10.13
C ASN A 12 -8.08 17.38 10.77
N GLY A 13 -7.00 17.28 9.99
CA GLY A 13 -5.62 17.50 10.46
C GLY A 13 -5.03 16.36 11.29
N LYS A 14 -5.75 15.24 11.45
CA LYS A 14 -5.23 14.02 12.05
C LYS A 14 -4.48 13.16 11.02
N PRO A 15 -3.53 12.31 11.46
CA PRO A 15 -2.74 11.47 10.55
C PRO A 15 -3.58 10.55 9.64
N ILE A 16 -3.15 10.43 8.39
CA ILE A 16 -3.56 9.35 7.48
C ILE A 16 -2.41 8.35 7.42
N PHE A 17 -2.69 7.09 7.75
CA PHE A 17 -1.67 6.03 7.81
C PHE A 17 -1.70 5.11 6.60
N SER A 18 -2.81 5.06 5.87
CA SER A 18 -2.97 4.15 4.74
C SER A 18 -3.87 4.71 3.67
N VAL A 19 -3.56 4.39 2.42
CA VAL A 19 -4.33 4.75 1.25
C VAL A 19 -4.36 3.59 0.27
N ASP A 20 -5.50 3.34 -0.36
CA ASP A 20 -5.57 2.35 -1.43
C ASP A 20 -6.59 2.72 -2.49
N ILE A 21 -6.16 2.70 -3.75
CA ILE A 21 -7.01 3.00 -4.90
C ILE A 21 -7.82 1.75 -5.23
N HIS A 22 -9.12 1.91 -5.42
CA HIS A 22 -9.98 0.80 -5.81
C HIS A 22 -9.56 0.27 -7.20
N PRO A 23 -9.61 -1.04 -7.47
CA PRO A 23 -9.11 -1.61 -8.73
C PRO A 23 -9.74 -1.03 -10.01
N ASP A 24 -11.00 -0.56 -9.95
CA ASP A 24 -11.66 0.11 -11.09
C ASP A 24 -11.19 1.56 -11.32
N GLY A 25 -10.37 2.12 -10.43
CA GLY A 25 -9.83 3.48 -10.51
C GLY A 25 -10.83 4.61 -10.22
N THR A 26 -12.07 4.30 -9.84
CA THR A 26 -13.14 5.32 -9.65
C THR A 26 -13.13 5.96 -8.28
N LYS A 27 -12.52 5.30 -7.29
CA LYS A 27 -12.51 5.73 -5.89
C LYS A 27 -11.24 5.27 -5.20
N PHE A 28 -10.98 5.80 -4.01
CA PHE A 28 -9.89 5.34 -3.17
C PHE A 28 -10.30 5.42 -1.70
N ALA A 29 -9.70 4.57 -0.87
CA ALA A 29 -9.91 4.54 0.56
C ALA A 29 -8.72 5.18 1.29
N THR A 30 -9.00 5.81 2.42
CA THR A 30 -7.99 6.26 3.38
C THR A 30 -8.32 5.69 4.76
N GLY A 31 -7.28 5.29 5.50
CA GLY A 31 -7.38 4.87 6.90
C GLY A 31 -6.48 5.76 7.76
N GLY A 32 -6.98 6.19 8.90
CA GLY A 32 -6.25 7.07 9.81
C GLY A 32 -6.93 7.25 11.16
N GLN A 33 -6.52 8.32 11.84
CA GLN A 33 -7.09 8.72 13.12
C GLN A 33 -8.24 9.72 12.90
N GLY A 34 -9.39 9.47 13.54
CA GLY A 34 -10.49 10.40 13.65
C GLY A 34 -10.37 11.30 14.88
N GLU A 35 -11.48 11.92 15.28
CA GLU A 35 -11.52 12.74 16.51
C GLU A 35 -11.43 11.86 17.75
N ASP A 36 -12.37 10.91 17.88
CA ASP A 36 -12.48 10.00 19.02
C ASP A 36 -12.30 8.52 18.66
N SER A 37 -12.18 8.20 17.37
CA SER A 37 -12.18 6.82 16.86
C SER A 37 -11.27 6.67 15.63
N GLY A 38 -11.12 5.45 15.14
CA GLY A 38 -10.50 5.20 13.85
C GLY A 38 -11.39 5.64 12.71
N LYS A 39 -10.81 6.27 11.68
CA LYS A 39 -11.54 6.80 10.54
C LYS A 39 -11.16 6.09 9.26
N VAL A 40 -12.16 5.51 8.57
CA VAL A 40 -12.03 5.04 7.19
C VAL A 40 -12.92 5.89 6.30
N VAL A 41 -12.35 6.47 5.25
CA VAL A 41 -13.10 7.31 4.30
C VAL A 41 -12.86 6.82 2.88
N ILE A 42 -13.93 6.67 2.12
CA ILE A 42 -13.92 6.40 0.69
C ILE A 42 -14.18 7.70 -0.04
N TRP A 43 -13.26 8.06 -0.92
CA TRP A 43 -13.24 9.30 -1.67
C TRP A 43 -13.45 9.04 -3.16
N ASN A 44 -14.04 10.01 -3.85
CA ASN A 44 -14.22 9.98 -5.29
C ASN A 44 -12.91 10.35 -6.00
N MET A 45 -12.48 9.52 -6.95
CA MET A 45 -11.24 9.78 -7.70
C MET A 45 -11.42 10.85 -8.79
N ALA A 46 -12.63 11.04 -9.32
CA ALA A 46 -12.85 11.96 -10.45
C ALA A 46 -12.42 13.42 -10.15
N PRO A 47 -12.79 14.02 -8.99
CA PRO A 47 -12.29 15.34 -8.58
C PRO A 47 -10.77 15.43 -8.39
N VAL A 48 -10.07 14.32 -8.19
CA VAL A 48 -8.59 14.32 -8.10
C VAL A 48 -7.98 14.39 -9.49
N LEU A 49 -8.61 13.73 -10.47
CA LEU A 49 -8.09 13.62 -11.84
C LEU A 49 -8.44 14.85 -12.71
N LYS A 50 -9.60 15.47 -12.47
CA LYS A 50 -10.12 16.56 -13.30
C LYS A 50 -10.54 17.75 -12.46
N GLU A 51 -10.02 18.92 -12.82
CA GLU A 51 -10.31 20.18 -12.14
C GLU A 51 -11.78 20.61 -12.31
N ASP A 52 -12.39 20.30 -13.46
CA ASP A 52 -13.81 20.58 -13.70
C ASP A 52 -14.72 19.78 -12.74
N ASP A 53 -14.37 18.51 -12.48
CA ASP A 53 -15.08 17.67 -11.52
C ASP A 53 -14.85 18.15 -10.07
N GLU A 54 -13.68 18.72 -9.77
CA GLU A 54 -13.38 19.30 -8.46
C GLU A 54 -14.20 20.56 -8.14
N LYS A 55 -14.48 21.36 -9.17
CA LYS A 55 -15.28 22.60 -9.07
C LYS A 55 -16.78 22.35 -9.17
N ASN A 56 -17.20 21.16 -9.64
CA ASN A 56 -18.60 20.83 -9.81
C ASN A 56 -19.24 20.38 -8.48
N GLU A 57 -20.15 21.20 -7.94
CA GLU A 57 -20.87 20.91 -6.68
C GLU A 57 -21.73 19.64 -6.73
N ASN A 58 -22.09 19.17 -7.93
CA ASN A 58 -22.86 17.92 -8.10
C ASN A 58 -21.97 16.66 -8.07
N VAL A 59 -20.64 16.82 -8.12
CA VAL A 59 -19.71 15.70 -8.02
C VAL A 59 -19.28 15.56 -6.56
N PRO A 60 -19.72 14.52 -5.84
CA PRO A 60 -19.35 14.35 -4.45
C PRO A 60 -17.86 14.03 -4.34
N LYS A 61 -17.18 14.72 -3.42
CA LYS A 61 -15.76 14.48 -3.08
C LYS A 61 -15.60 13.29 -2.14
N MET A 62 -16.44 13.23 -1.10
CA MET A 62 -16.53 12.11 -0.17
C MET A 62 -17.69 11.21 -0.59
N LEU A 63 -17.43 9.89 -0.68
CA LEU A 63 -18.45 8.90 -0.99
C LEU A 63 -19.01 8.25 0.26
N CYS A 64 -18.15 7.90 1.23
CA CYS A 64 -18.57 7.26 2.47
C CYS A 64 -17.55 7.48 3.58
N GLN A 65 -18.01 7.71 4.81
CA GLN A 65 -17.20 7.64 6.02
C GLN A 65 -17.69 6.50 6.92
N MET A 66 -16.75 5.73 7.47
CA MET A 66 -16.97 4.59 8.36
C MET A 66 -16.08 4.74 9.60
N ASP A 67 -16.70 4.90 10.76
CA ASP A 67 -16.03 5.21 12.03
C ASP A 67 -16.17 4.07 13.07
N ASN A 68 -16.28 2.82 12.60
CA ASN A 68 -16.54 1.68 13.49
C ASN A 68 -15.32 1.20 14.27
N HIS A 69 -14.09 1.50 13.80
CA HIS A 69 -12.88 1.17 14.54
C HIS A 69 -12.78 2.02 15.80
N LEU A 70 -12.49 1.41 16.95
CA LEU A 70 -12.47 2.12 18.25
C LEU A 70 -11.17 2.89 18.52
N ALA A 71 -10.18 2.74 17.64
CA ALA A 71 -8.87 3.41 17.70
C ALA A 71 -8.31 3.58 16.27
N CYS A 72 -7.13 4.20 16.12
CA CYS A 72 -6.47 4.48 14.84
C CYS A 72 -6.60 3.33 13.83
N VAL A 73 -6.90 3.66 12.57
CA VAL A 73 -6.82 2.69 11.46
C VAL A 73 -5.46 2.79 10.80
N ASN A 74 -4.64 1.76 10.98
CA ASN A 74 -3.28 1.71 10.45
C ASN A 74 -3.26 1.32 8.97
N CYS A 75 -4.18 0.46 8.52
CA CYS A 75 -4.18 -0.05 7.16
C CYS A 75 -5.58 -0.15 6.55
N VAL A 76 -5.70 0.18 5.25
CA VAL A 76 -6.84 -0.12 4.39
C VAL A 76 -6.35 -0.76 3.09
N ARG A 77 -7.01 -1.82 2.62
CA ARG A 77 -6.69 -2.50 1.34
C ARG A 77 -7.92 -3.02 0.62
N TRP A 78 -8.06 -2.67 -0.65
CA TRP A 78 -9.05 -3.27 -1.53
C TRP A 78 -8.64 -4.70 -1.88
N SER A 79 -9.62 -5.60 -1.97
CA SER A 79 -9.44 -6.88 -2.64
C SER A 79 -9.17 -6.64 -4.12
N ASN A 80 -8.46 -7.55 -4.78
CA ASN A 80 -8.08 -7.40 -6.19
C ASN A 80 -9.31 -7.31 -7.11
N ASN A 81 -10.42 -7.96 -6.75
CA ASN A 81 -11.70 -7.87 -7.44
C ASN A 81 -12.53 -6.61 -7.08
N GLY A 82 -12.09 -5.78 -6.12
CA GLY A 82 -12.77 -4.56 -5.68
C GLY A 82 -14.05 -4.78 -4.85
N ILE A 83 -14.43 -6.02 -4.55
CA ILE A 83 -15.68 -6.33 -3.84
C ILE A 83 -15.56 -5.97 -2.35
N TYR A 84 -14.39 -6.15 -1.77
CA TYR A 84 -14.13 -5.97 -0.35
C TYR A 84 -13.08 -4.90 -0.09
N LEU A 85 -13.28 -4.13 0.97
CA LEU A 85 -12.22 -3.34 1.61
C LEU A 85 -11.89 -4.01 2.94
N ALA A 86 -10.62 -4.26 3.21
CA ALA A 86 -10.15 -4.66 4.54
C ALA A 86 -9.58 -3.43 5.25
N SER A 87 -9.85 -3.26 6.54
CA SER A 87 -9.19 -2.28 7.39
C SER A 87 -8.69 -2.92 8.69
N GLY A 88 -7.51 -2.52 9.15
CA GLY A 88 -6.90 -2.98 10.40
C GLY A 88 -6.43 -1.81 11.25
N GLY A 89 -6.57 -1.91 12.58
CA GLY A 89 -6.26 -0.81 13.50
C GLY A 89 -5.76 -1.22 14.88
N ASP A 90 -5.55 -0.20 15.72
CA ASP A 90 -5.07 -0.32 17.12
C ASP A 90 -6.10 -0.96 18.06
N ASP A 91 -7.36 -1.04 17.62
CA ASP A 91 -8.40 -1.79 18.32
C ASP A 91 -8.26 -3.32 18.16
N LYS A 92 -7.19 -3.77 17.49
CA LYS A 92 -6.81 -5.17 17.28
C LYS A 92 -7.77 -5.91 16.34
N LEU A 93 -8.66 -5.17 15.68
CA LEU A 93 -9.65 -5.71 14.78
C LEU A 93 -9.19 -5.57 13.34
N ILE A 94 -9.63 -6.53 12.52
CA ILE A 94 -9.72 -6.35 11.08
C ILE A 94 -11.19 -6.32 10.72
N MET A 95 -11.63 -5.30 10.00
CA MET A 95 -12.99 -5.20 9.49
C MET A 95 -12.98 -5.41 7.98
N ILE A 96 -13.87 -6.29 7.50
CA ILE A 96 -14.11 -6.52 6.08
C ILE A 96 -15.40 -5.81 5.71
N TRP A 97 -15.29 -4.86 4.78
CA TRP A 97 -16.37 -4.02 4.32
C TRP A 97 -16.83 -4.44 2.94
N LYS A 98 -18.13 -4.36 2.70
CA LYS A 98 -18.73 -4.55 1.38
C LYS A 98 -19.75 -3.44 1.13
N ARG A 99 -19.78 -2.93 -0.10
CA ARG A 99 -20.80 -1.97 -0.53
C ARG A 99 -22.19 -2.61 -0.40
N ALA A 100 -23.12 -1.91 0.26
CA ALA A 100 -24.49 -2.34 0.35
C ALA A 100 -25.19 -2.10 -1.00
N ALA A 101 -25.99 -3.07 -1.45
CA ALA A 101 -26.76 -2.96 -2.69
C ALA A 101 -28.09 -2.20 -2.51
N TYR A 102 -28.58 -2.05 -1.27
CA TYR A 102 -29.89 -1.47 -0.96
C TYR A 102 -29.72 -0.11 -0.29
N ILE A 103 -30.47 0.87 -0.78
CA ILE A 103 -30.32 2.31 -0.49
C ILE A 103 -31.45 2.72 0.46
N GLY A 104 -31.13 2.98 1.72
CA GLY A 104 -31.91 3.89 2.57
C GLY A 104 -31.03 5.09 2.91
N PRO A 105 -31.55 6.27 3.29
CA PRO A 105 -30.69 7.34 3.77
C PRO A 105 -29.97 6.91 5.06
N SER A 106 -28.64 6.98 5.11
CA SER A 106 -27.89 6.91 6.37
C SER A 106 -27.17 8.23 6.60
N THR A 107 -27.50 8.88 7.71
CA THR A 107 -26.78 10.05 8.21
C THR A 107 -25.57 9.58 8.99
N VAL A 108 -24.44 10.28 8.85
CA VAL A 108 -23.27 10.07 9.72
C VAL A 108 -23.65 10.54 11.13
N PHE A 109 -23.64 9.63 12.11
CA PHE A 109 -24.01 9.94 13.48
C PHE A 109 -23.03 10.96 14.07
N GLY A 110 -23.53 12.09 14.60
CA GLY A 110 -22.73 13.11 15.28
C GLY A 110 -22.13 14.22 14.40
N SER A 111 -22.36 14.23 13.08
CA SER A 111 -21.87 15.34 12.23
C SER A 111 -22.80 16.57 12.31
N SER A 112 -22.26 17.70 12.76
CA SER A 112 -22.94 19.01 12.79
C SER A 112 -23.06 19.68 11.41
N SER A 113 -22.73 19.02 10.30
CA SER A 113 -22.89 19.58 8.96
C SER A 113 -23.00 18.51 7.86
N LYS A 114 -24.08 18.56 7.06
CA LYS A 114 -24.22 18.30 5.60
C LYS A 114 -23.44 17.17 4.88
N LEU A 115 -22.63 16.33 5.53
CA LEU A 115 -21.89 15.24 4.91
C LEU A 115 -22.77 13.98 4.96
N ALA A 116 -23.62 13.82 3.96
CA ALA A 116 -24.36 12.59 3.73
C ALA A 116 -23.46 11.59 3.01
N ASN A 117 -23.45 10.35 3.48
CA ASN A 117 -22.83 9.25 2.75
C ASN A 117 -23.56 9.05 1.41
N VAL A 118 -22.85 9.17 0.30
CA VAL A 118 -23.36 8.92 -1.05
C VAL A 118 -23.39 7.42 -1.33
N GLU A 119 -22.40 6.69 -0.82
CA GLU A 119 -22.34 5.24 -0.82
C GLU A 119 -22.54 4.69 0.59
N GLN A 120 -23.14 3.50 0.68
CA GLN A 120 -23.24 2.75 1.92
C GLN A 120 -22.34 1.54 1.90
N TRP A 121 -21.58 1.39 2.98
CA TRP A 121 -20.66 0.29 3.20
C TRP A 121 -20.98 -0.31 4.57
N ARG A 122 -21.01 -1.64 4.62
CA ARG A 122 -21.28 -2.38 5.86
C ARG A 122 -20.11 -3.30 6.17
N CYS A 123 -19.79 -3.40 7.45
CA CYS A 123 -18.87 -4.41 7.94
C CYS A 123 -19.56 -5.79 7.85
N VAL A 124 -19.12 -6.63 6.92
CA VAL A 124 -19.66 -7.98 6.69
C VAL A 124 -18.95 -9.04 7.51
N SER A 125 -17.74 -8.76 8.01
CA SER A 125 -17.00 -9.66 8.90
C SER A 125 -16.04 -8.86 9.76
N ILE A 126 -15.89 -9.26 11.03
CA ILE A 126 -14.87 -8.74 11.94
C ILE A 126 -13.96 -9.90 12.31
N LEU A 127 -12.69 -9.79 11.94
CA LEU A 127 -11.69 -10.82 12.19
C LEU A 127 -10.96 -10.51 13.49
N ARG A 128 -10.95 -11.48 14.40
CA ARG A 128 -10.38 -11.37 15.75
C ARG A 128 -9.40 -12.49 15.98
N SER A 129 -8.12 -12.17 16.05
CA SER A 129 -7.08 -13.13 16.38
C SER A 129 -5.85 -12.47 17.01
N HIS A 130 -5.53 -11.25 16.58
CA HIS A 130 -4.40 -10.51 17.11
C HIS A 130 -4.64 -10.02 18.54
N SER A 131 -3.58 -10.02 19.35
CA SER A 131 -3.59 -9.54 20.74
C SER A 131 -3.05 -8.11 20.89
N GLY A 132 -2.53 -7.54 19.81
CA GLY A 132 -2.10 -6.16 19.68
C GLY A 132 -2.58 -5.52 18.37
N ASP A 133 -2.19 -4.26 18.17
CA ASP A 133 -2.48 -3.43 17.01
C ASP A 133 -2.21 -4.16 15.70
N VAL A 134 -3.15 -4.06 14.76
CA VAL A 134 -3.00 -4.61 13.41
C VAL A 134 -2.34 -3.54 12.55
N MET A 135 -1.16 -3.85 12.01
CA MET A 135 -0.32 -2.86 11.32
C MET A 135 -0.46 -2.88 9.81
N ASP A 136 -0.71 -4.05 9.23
CA ASP A 136 -0.90 -4.22 7.80
C ASP A 136 -1.83 -5.40 7.49
N VAL A 137 -2.48 -5.31 6.34
CA VAL A 137 -3.26 -6.40 5.74
C VAL A 137 -2.91 -6.50 4.26
N ALA A 138 -2.99 -7.68 3.68
CA ALA A 138 -2.70 -7.87 2.26
C ALA A 138 -3.54 -9.01 1.68
N TRP A 139 -4.21 -8.76 0.56
CA TRP A 139 -4.95 -9.77 -0.19
C TRP A 139 -4.00 -10.60 -1.04
N SER A 140 -4.18 -11.92 -1.04
CA SER A 140 -3.42 -12.81 -1.93
C SER A 140 -3.79 -12.55 -3.39
N PRO A 141 -2.95 -12.94 -4.36
CA PRO A 141 -3.39 -13.04 -5.76
C PRO A 141 -4.70 -13.82 -5.84
N HIS A 142 -5.64 -13.32 -6.63
CA HIS A 142 -7.00 -13.87 -6.80
C HIS A 142 -7.90 -13.90 -5.55
N ASP A 143 -7.55 -13.19 -4.47
CA ASP A 143 -8.38 -13.01 -3.28
C ASP A 143 -8.80 -14.31 -2.56
N ALA A 144 -8.02 -15.39 -2.69
CA ALA A 144 -8.28 -16.63 -1.97
C ALA A 144 -7.98 -16.52 -0.46
N TRP A 145 -6.98 -15.71 -0.10
CA TRP A 145 -6.57 -15.47 1.27
C TRP A 145 -6.40 -13.99 1.57
N LEU A 146 -6.54 -13.65 2.84
CA LEU A 146 -6.12 -12.37 3.40
C LEU A 146 -5.04 -12.66 4.44
N ALA A 147 -3.94 -11.93 4.43
CA ALA A 147 -2.96 -11.94 5.50
C ALA A 147 -3.08 -10.67 6.35
N SER A 148 -2.83 -10.79 7.64
CA SER A 148 -2.72 -9.67 8.57
C SER A 148 -1.50 -9.80 9.46
N CYS A 149 -0.89 -8.69 9.86
CA CYS A 149 0.24 -8.69 10.78
C CYS A 149 0.03 -7.69 11.93
N SER A 150 0.72 -7.94 13.04
CA SER A 150 0.51 -7.20 14.27
C SER A 150 1.78 -6.99 15.09
N VAL A 151 1.69 -6.00 15.97
CA VAL A 151 2.62 -5.77 17.09
C VAL A 151 2.66 -6.92 18.10
N ASP A 152 1.79 -7.93 17.98
CA ASP A 152 1.90 -9.18 18.74
C ASP A 152 2.92 -10.19 18.18
N ASN A 153 3.72 -9.76 17.21
CA ASN A 153 4.79 -10.51 16.55
C ASN A 153 4.32 -11.63 15.60
N THR A 154 3.02 -11.68 15.26
CA THR A 154 2.46 -12.74 14.43
C THR A 154 1.95 -12.23 13.08
N VAL A 155 1.86 -13.17 12.13
CA VAL A 155 1.09 -13.03 10.90
C VAL A 155 -0.05 -14.06 10.93
N VAL A 156 -1.26 -13.65 10.61
CA VAL A 156 -2.43 -14.55 10.53
C VAL A 156 -2.90 -14.62 9.08
N ILE A 157 -3.16 -15.84 8.61
CA ILE A 157 -3.72 -16.11 7.28
C ILE A 157 -5.17 -16.51 7.43
N TRP A 158 -6.04 -15.77 6.74
CA TRP A 158 -7.48 -15.93 6.76
C TRP A 158 -7.97 -16.52 5.43
N ASN A 159 -8.97 -17.40 5.52
CA ASN A 159 -9.69 -17.87 4.35
C ASN A 159 -10.66 -16.78 3.87
N ALA A 160 -10.31 -16.09 2.78
CA ALA A 160 -11.11 -14.97 2.28
C ALA A 160 -12.43 -15.38 1.64
N VAL A 161 -12.56 -16.66 1.26
CA VAL A 161 -13.82 -17.23 0.74
C VAL A 161 -14.79 -17.56 1.87
N LYS A 162 -14.30 -17.71 3.10
CA LYS A 162 -15.08 -18.15 4.26
C LYS A 162 -14.64 -17.44 5.55
N PHE A 163 -14.68 -16.11 5.56
CA PHE A 163 -14.41 -15.35 6.78
C PHE A 163 -15.37 -15.77 7.93
N PRO A 164 -14.90 -15.81 9.20
CA PRO A 164 -13.57 -15.44 9.69
C PRO A 164 -12.62 -16.65 9.90
N GLU A 165 -12.69 -17.68 9.05
CA GLU A 165 -11.86 -18.89 9.21
C GLU A 165 -10.35 -18.57 9.10
N ILE A 166 -9.57 -19.02 10.08
CA ILE A 166 -8.10 -18.91 10.11
C ILE A 166 -7.50 -20.19 9.53
N LEU A 167 -6.58 -20.04 8.59
CA LEU A 167 -5.84 -21.14 7.98
C LEU A 167 -4.50 -21.40 8.67
N ALA A 168 -3.81 -20.33 9.09
CA ALA A 168 -2.53 -20.43 9.77
C ALA A 168 -2.24 -19.20 10.63
N THR A 169 -1.42 -19.39 11.66
CA THR A 169 -0.77 -18.31 12.42
C THR A 169 0.73 -18.52 12.34
N LEU A 170 1.41 -17.66 11.59
CA LEU A 170 2.84 -17.71 11.37
C LEU A 170 3.54 -17.07 12.56
N LYS A 171 4.31 -17.89 13.29
CA LYS A 171 5.12 -17.47 14.44
C LYS A 171 6.59 -17.63 14.07
N GLY A 172 7.40 -16.66 14.45
CA GLY A 172 8.85 -16.70 14.21
C GLY A 172 9.52 -15.35 14.26
N HIS A 173 8.76 -14.25 14.14
CA HIS A 173 9.25 -12.93 14.50
C HIS A 173 9.34 -12.78 16.02
N SER A 174 10.35 -12.05 16.49
CA SER A 174 10.55 -11.71 17.91
C SER A 174 10.27 -10.23 18.21
N GLY A 175 9.77 -9.51 17.21
CA GLY A 175 9.42 -8.09 17.29
C GLY A 175 8.21 -7.76 16.42
N LEU A 176 7.79 -6.51 16.51
CA LEU A 176 6.52 -6.04 15.97
C LEU A 176 6.50 -6.20 14.45
N VAL A 177 5.55 -6.97 13.91
CA VAL A 177 5.42 -7.14 12.46
C VAL A 177 4.62 -5.97 11.89
N LYS A 178 5.20 -5.25 10.92
CA LYS A 178 4.70 -3.94 10.48
C LYS A 178 4.52 -3.81 8.96
N GLY A 179 4.67 -4.91 8.23
CA GLY A 179 4.40 -4.93 6.80
C GLY A 179 4.24 -6.33 6.25
N LEU A 180 3.41 -6.44 5.22
CA LEU A 180 3.14 -7.67 4.48
C LEU A 180 3.12 -7.42 2.97
N THR A 181 3.50 -8.43 2.21
CA THR A 181 3.27 -8.47 0.77
C THR A 181 3.20 -9.90 0.27
N TRP A 182 2.34 -10.13 -0.72
CA TRP A 182 2.27 -11.41 -1.41
C TRP A 182 3.17 -11.43 -2.64
N ASP A 183 3.77 -12.59 -2.90
CA ASP A 183 4.35 -12.92 -4.19
C ASP A 183 3.27 -12.81 -5.28
N PRO A 184 3.51 -12.17 -6.45
CA PRO A 184 2.52 -12.07 -7.52
C PRO A 184 2.00 -13.41 -8.03
N VAL A 185 2.81 -14.48 -7.92
CA VAL A 185 2.41 -15.86 -8.30
C VAL A 185 1.77 -16.61 -7.13
N GLY A 186 1.77 -16.04 -5.92
CA GLY A 186 1.15 -16.62 -4.74
C GLY A 186 1.91 -17.78 -4.10
N LYS A 187 3.19 -18.00 -4.45
CA LYS A 187 4.02 -19.05 -3.83
C LYS A 187 4.50 -18.67 -2.43
N TYR A 188 4.67 -17.38 -2.19
CA TYR A 188 5.21 -16.86 -0.95
C TYR A 188 4.41 -15.68 -0.41
N ILE A 189 4.49 -15.48 0.90
CA ILE A 189 4.20 -14.22 1.57
C ILE A 189 5.47 -13.74 2.26
N ALA A 190 5.74 -12.44 2.23
CA ALA A 190 6.84 -11.84 2.95
C ALA A 190 6.31 -10.92 4.06
N SER A 191 6.98 -10.95 5.21
CA SER A 191 6.70 -10.10 6.38
C SER A 191 7.98 -9.42 6.85
N GLN A 192 7.85 -8.17 7.33
CA GLN A 192 8.95 -7.42 7.90
C GLN A 192 8.62 -6.90 9.30
N ALA A 193 9.59 -6.94 10.21
CA ALA A 193 9.38 -6.60 11.60
C ALA A 193 10.52 -5.78 12.22
N ASP A 194 10.24 -5.21 13.39
CA ASP A 194 11.22 -4.47 14.22
C ASP A 194 12.34 -5.37 14.79
N ASP A 195 12.23 -6.70 14.66
CA ASP A 195 13.29 -7.64 15.03
C ASP A 195 14.47 -7.68 14.05
N ARG A 196 14.53 -6.70 13.13
CA ARG A 196 15.55 -6.56 12.08
C ARG A 196 15.59 -7.78 11.16
N SER A 197 14.42 -8.34 10.86
CA SER A 197 14.29 -9.40 9.89
C SER A 197 13.16 -9.17 8.90
N LEU A 198 13.41 -9.65 7.69
CA LEU A 198 12.39 -9.94 6.71
C LEU A 198 12.28 -11.46 6.60
N LYS A 199 11.08 -12.00 6.78
CA LYS A 199 10.82 -13.43 6.66
C LYS A 199 9.96 -13.71 5.44
N VAL A 200 10.27 -14.80 4.76
CA VAL A 200 9.50 -15.32 3.64
C VAL A 200 8.89 -16.65 4.04
N TRP A 201 7.60 -16.81 3.81
CA TRP A 201 6.82 -17.98 4.19
C TRP A 201 6.22 -18.62 2.94
N ARG A 202 6.29 -19.94 2.85
CA ARG A 202 5.66 -20.71 1.77
C ARG A 202 4.16 -20.77 1.98
N THR A 203 3.40 -20.63 0.89
CA THR A 203 1.92 -20.71 0.96
C THR A 203 1.40 -22.14 0.92
N MET A 204 2.20 -23.10 0.43
CA MET A 204 1.81 -24.51 0.35
C MET A 204 1.66 -25.20 1.71
N ASP A 205 2.43 -24.76 2.71
CA ASP A 205 2.51 -25.39 4.04
C ASP A 205 2.64 -24.39 5.20
N TRP A 206 2.63 -23.08 4.88
CA TRP A 206 2.77 -21.98 5.84
C TRP A 206 4.07 -22.01 6.66
N GLN A 207 5.11 -22.70 6.15
CA GLN A 207 6.41 -22.78 6.82
C GLN A 207 7.34 -21.65 6.40
N LEU A 208 8.29 -21.32 7.27
CA LEU A 208 9.35 -20.36 6.99
C LEU A 208 10.26 -20.92 5.88
N GLU A 209 10.38 -20.18 4.78
CA GLU A 209 11.31 -20.48 3.69
C GLU A 209 12.70 -19.91 4.00
N THR A 210 12.76 -18.63 4.40
CA THR A 210 14.02 -17.95 4.69
C THR A 210 13.81 -16.79 5.66
N SER A 211 14.87 -16.42 6.37
CA SER A 211 14.95 -15.25 7.24
C SER A 211 16.15 -14.42 6.83
N ILE A 212 15.89 -13.21 6.35
CA ILE A 212 16.89 -12.25 5.86
C ILE A 212 17.12 -11.21 6.95
N THR A 213 18.36 -11.07 7.43
CA THR A 213 18.71 -10.17 8.56
C THR A 213 19.82 -9.19 8.21
N LYS A 214 20.83 -9.61 7.44
CA LYS A 214 22.05 -8.84 7.15
C LYS A 214 21.80 -7.37 6.73
N PRO A 215 20.85 -7.04 5.82
CA PRO A 215 20.57 -5.65 5.44
C PRO A 215 20.04 -4.76 6.57
N PHE A 216 19.61 -5.36 7.67
CA PHE A 216 18.91 -4.70 8.77
C PHE A 216 19.73 -4.63 10.05
N ASP A 217 20.95 -5.19 10.09
CA ASP A 217 21.78 -5.29 11.30
C ASP A 217 22.06 -3.91 11.91
N GLU A 218 22.32 -2.90 11.06
CA GLU A 218 22.58 -1.50 11.45
C GLU A 218 21.30 -0.66 11.59
N CYS A 219 20.11 -1.22 11.37
CA CYS A 219 18.86 -0.46 11.49
C CYS A 219 18.65 0.02 12.93
N GLY A 220 18.87 1.33 13.12
CA GLY A 220 18.53 2.04 14.35
C GLY A 220 17.10 2.57 14.33
N GLY A 221 16.53 2.73 15.52
CA GLY A 221 15.19 3.29 15.73
C GLY A 221 14.05 2.40 15.20
N THR A 222 12.81 2.84 15.45
CA THR A 222 11.60 2.19 14.93
C THR A 222 10.90 3.11 13.93
N THR A 223 10.36 2.53 12.86
CA THR A 223 9.40 3.19 11.98
C THR A 223 7.98 2.82 12.41
N HIS A 224 6.99 3.61 12.02
CA HIS A 224 5.60 3.25 12.30
C HIS A 224 5.13 2.10 11.39
N VAL A 225 5.57 2.06 10.14
CA VAL A 225 5.28 0.99 9.17
C VAL A 225 6.56 0.49 8.51
N LEU A 226 6.52 -0.75 8.00
CA LEU A 226 7.60 -1.39 7.22
C LEU A 226 7.03 -1.99 5.93
N ARG A 227 6.39 -1.16 5.10
CA ARG A 227 5.64 -1.64 3.92
C ARG A 227 6.57 -2.01 2.78
N LEU A 228 6.81 -3.30 2.63
CA LEU A 228 7.55 -3.95 1.56
C LEU A 228 6.64 -4.29 0.37
N SER A 229 7.23 -4.59 -0.80
CA SER A 229 6.49 -4.95 -2.01
C SER A 229 7.26 -5.91 -2.91
N TRP A 230 6.57 -6.89 -3.46
CA TRP A 230 7.07 -7.69 -4.59
C TRP A 230 6.94 -6.93 -5.91
N SER A 231 7.88 -7.16 -6.82
CA SER A 231 7.77 -6.73 -8.21
C SER A 231 6.70 -7.54 -8.94
N PRO A 232 6.00 -6.95 -9.92
CA PRO A 232 4.94 -7.65 -10.66
C PRO A 232 5.48 -8.81 -11.51
N ASP A 233 6.75 -8.79 -11.90
CA ASP A 233 7.44 -9.89 -12.58
C ASP A 233 7.88 -11.02 -11.61
N GLY A 234 7.74 -10.82 -10.30
CA GLY A 234 8.09 -11.79 -9.27
C GLY A 234 9.59 -12.02 -9.07
N HIS A 235 10.47 -11.24 -9.72
CA HIS A 235 11.93 -11.42 -9.59
C HIS A 235 12.50 -10.78 -8.33
N TYR A 236 11.89 -9.71 -7.84
CA TYR A 236 12.41 -8.91 -6.74
C TYR A 236 11.38 -8.70 -5.64
N LEU A 237 11.85 -8.79 -4.41
CA LEU A 237 11.15 -8.29 -3.23
C LEU A 237 11.93 -7.08 -2.72
N VAL A 238 11.27 -5.96 -2.47
CA VAL A 238 11.94 -4.78 -1.91
C VAL A 238 11.40 -4.46 -0.54
N SER A 239 12.30 -4.40 0.44
CA SER A 239 11.98 -4.13 1.84
C SER A 239 11.89 -2.64 2.16
N ALA A 240 11.23 -2.30 3.26
CA ALA A 240 11.32 -0.98 3.87
C ALA A 240 12.52 -0.94 4.85
N HIS A 241 13.08 0.25 5.10
CA HIS A 241 14.12 0.53 6.10
C HIS A 241 15.24 -0.52 6.24
N ALA A 242 16.18 -0.51 5.30
CA ALA A 242 17.47 -1.20 5.41
C ALA A 242 18.62 -0.18 5.57
N MET A 243 19.83 -0.68 5.79
CA MET A 243 21.04 0.13 5.89
C MET A 243 22.13 -0.37 4.96
N ASN A 244 22.83 0.55 4.31
CA ASN A 244 24.05 0.27 3.55
C ASN A 244 25.06 1.39 3.80
N ASN A 245 26.27 1.05 4.27
CA ASN A 245 27.32 2.00 4.65
C ASN A 245 26.80 3.12 5.56
N SER A 246 26.02 2.74 6.59
CA SER A 246 25.36 3.66 7.53
C SER A 246 24.35 4.66 6.93
N GLY A 247 24.00 4.53 5.65
CA GLY A 247 22.92 5.26 5.00
C GLY A 247 21.62 4.43 4.92
N PRO A 248 20.44 5.04 5.08
CA PRO A 248 19.18 4.33 4.94
C PRO A 248 18.87 4.01 3.48
N THR A 249 18.40 2.80 3.23
CA THR A 249 18.10 2.30 1.89
C THR A 249 16.80 1.50 1.87
N ALA A 250 16.32 1.18 0.66
CA ALA A 250 15.36 0.11 0.46
C ALA A 250 16.09 -1.09 -0.15
N GLN A 251 16.25 -2.16 0.62
CA GLN A 251 16.98 -3.35 0.14
C GLN A 251 16.16 -4.08 -0.93
N ILE A 252 16.80 -4.33 -2.08
CA ILE A 252 16.29 -5.20 -3.14
C ILE A 252 16.78 -6.63 -2.86
N ILE A 253 15.84 -7.55 -2.77
CA ILE A 253 16.07 -8.97 -2.55
C ILE A 253 15.72 -9.72 -3.85
N GLU A 254 16.68 -10.43 -4.41
CA GLU A 254 16.45 -11.34 -5.53
C GLU A 254 15.71 -12.59 -5.04
N ARG A 255 14.63 -12.97 -5.71
CA ARG A 255 13.88 -14.21 -5.40
C ARG A 255 14.79 -15.44 -5.44
N ASP A 256 15.66 -15.51 -6.45
CA ASP A 256 16.52 -16.66 -6.67
C ASP A 256 17.70 -16.64 -5.71
N GLY A 257 17.57 -17.41 -4.63
CA GLY A 257 18.58 -17.53 -3.58
C GLY A 257 18.56 -16.39 -2.56
N TRP A 258 17.54 -15.53 -2.56
CA TRP A 258 17.31 -14.50 -1.53
C TRP A 258 18.50 -13.54 -1.34
N LYS A 259 19.17 -13.21 -2.44
CA LYS A 259 20.39 -12.38 -2.43
C LYS A 259 20.05 -10.91 -2.18
N THR A 260 20.95 -10.22 -1.50
CA THR A 260 20.75 -8.85 -0.99
C THR A 260 21.86 -7.91 -1.47
N ASN A 261 22.19 -7.98 -2.76
CA ASN A 261 23.33 -7.26 -3.34
C ASN A 261 22.99 -5.87 -3.90
N MET A 262 21.72 -5.50 -3.93
CA MET A 262 21.22 -4.29 -4.59
C MET A 262 20.24 -3.54 -3.69
N ASP A 263 20.19 -2.22 -3.83
CA ASP A 263 19.43 -1.34 -2.97
C ASP A 263 19.04 -0.05 -3.69
N PHE A 264 17.87 0.50 -3.35
CA PHE A 264 17.52 1.87 -3.70
C PHE A 264 18.10 2.81 -2.66
N VAL A 265 18.99 3.70 -3.11
CA VAL A 265 19.76 4.62 -2.27
C VAL A 265 19.40 6.07 -2.60
N GLY A 266 19.32 6.93 -1.58
CA GLY A 266 19.16 8.37 -1.78
C GLY A 266 18.32 9.08 -0.72
N HIS A 267 17.51 8.34 0.04
CA HIS A 267 16.75 8.88 1.17
C HIS A 267 17.69 9.23 2.34
N ARG A 268 17.31 10.25 3.12
CA ARG A 268 18.10 10.75 4.27
C ARG A 268 17.66 10.16 5.60
N LYS A 269 16.48 9.54 5.63
CA LYS A 269 15.91 8.84 6.79
C LYS A 269 15.29 7.53 6.33
N ALA A 270 14.92 6.71 7.31
CA ALA A 270 14.27 5.43 7.13
C ALA A 270 13.19 5.43 6.04
N VAL A 271 13.33 4.51 5.09
CA VAL A 271 12.29 4.20 4.09
C VAL A 271 11.12 3.55 4.82
N THR A 272 9.92 4.09 4.66
CA THR A 272 8.71 3.63 5.37
C THR A 272 7.84 2.73 4.50
N VAL A 273 7.83 2.98 3.19
CA VAL A 273 7.00 2.26 2.22
C VAL A 273 7.71 2.13 0.89
N VAL A 274 7.56 0.95 0.29
CA VAL A 274 7.93 0.63 -1.08
C VAL A 274 6.71 0.01 -1.75
N LYS A 275 6.39 0.47 -2.95
CA LYS A 275 5.30 -0.10 -3.76
C LYS A 275 5.69 -0.18 -5.22
N PHE A 276 5.73 -1.41 -5.73
CA PHE A 276 5.83 -1.63 -7.16
C PHE A 276 4.55 -1.25 -7.88
N ASN A 277 4.72 -0.74 -9.08
CA ASN A 277 3.66 -0.54 -10.03
C ASN A 277 3.09 -1.91 -10.45
N PRO A 278 1.76 -2.06 -10.58
CA PRO A 278 1.14 -3.33 -11.00
C PRO A 278 1.43 -3.68 -12.47
N LYS A 279 1.95 -2.74 -13.27
CA LYS A 279 2.33 -2.95 -14.66
C LYS A 279 3.83 -3.13 -14.83
N ILE A 280 4.17 -4.02 -15.75
CA ILE A 280 5.51 -4.15 -16.33
C ILE A 280 5.51 -3.29 -17.59
N PHE A 281 6.59 -2.53 -17.82
CA PHE A 281 6.69 -1.57 -18.92
C PHE A 281 7.76 -1.99 -19.93
N LYS A 282 7.61 -1.51 -21.16
CA LYS A 282 8.64 -1.55 -22.20
C LYS A 282 8.92 -0.13 -22.70
N LYS A 283 10.08 0.07 -23.31
CA LYS A 283 10.41 1.40 -23.88
C LYS A 283 9.62 1.58 -25.16
N LYS A 284 9.03 2.78 -25.32
CA LYS A 284 8.36 3.19 -26.56
C LYS A 284 9.36 3.11 -27.72
N GLN A 285 9.08 2.27 -28.71
CA GLN A 285 9.90 2.21 -29.92
C GLN A 285 9.60 3.46 -30.76
N LYS A 286 10.60 4.32 -30.97
CA LYS A 286 10.47 5.40 -31.96
C LYS A 286 10.47 4.78 -33.35
N ASN A 287 9.45 5.10 -34.16
CA ASN A 287 9.38 4.72 -35.57
C ASN A 287 10.72 5.07 -36.26
N GLY A 288 11.48 4.05 -36.65
CA GLY A 288 12.74 4.20 -37.38
C GLY A 288 14.05 3.92 -36.63
N SER A 289 14.06 3.52 -35.34
CA SER A 289 15.32 3.14 -34.66
C SER A 289 15.28 1.82 -33.88
N SER A 290 16.06 0.85 -34.38
CA SER A 290 16.46 -0.46 -33.84
C SER A 290 15.40 -1.58 -33.80
N THR A 291 15.73 -2.70 -34.44
CA THR A 291 15.02 -3.99 -34.43
C THR A 291 15.26 -4.80 -33.14
N LYS A 292 15.88 -4.20 -32.11
CA LYS A 292 16.18 -4.92 -30.87
C LYS A 292 14.95 -4.90 -29.96
N PRO A 293 14.46 -6.07 -29.50
CA PRO A 293 13.39 -6.10 -28.51
C PRO A 293 13.83 -5.35 -27.26
N THR A 294 13.01 -4.43 -26.78
CA THR A 294 13.28 -3.68 -25.55
C THR A 294 13.00 -4.59 -24.36
N CYS A 295 13.99 -4.81 -23.50
CA CYS A 295 13.79 -5.60 -22.29
C CYS A 295 12.72 -4.94 -21.41
N PRO A 296 11.70 -5.69 -20.97
CA PRO A 296 10.73 -5.20 -20.00
C PRO A 296 11.39 -4.77 -18.69
N TYR A 297 10.74 -3.87 -17.97
CA TYR A 297 11.20 -3.38 -16.68
C TYR A 297 10.04 -3.04 -15.75
N CYS A 298 10.34 -3.04 -14.46
CA CYS A 298 9.39 -2.71 -13.41
C CYS A 298 9.59 -1.25 -12.96
N CYS A 299 8.51 -0.66 -12.46
CA CYS A 299 8.51 0.66 -11.84
C CYS A 299 8.23 0.51 -10.33
N CYS A 300 8.95 1.24 -9.48
CA CYS A 300 8.84 1.15 -8.04
C CYS A 300 8.86 2.54 -7.39
N ALA A 301 7.88 2.82 -6.54
CA ALA A 301 7.84 4.04 -5.75
C ALA A 301 8.30 3.77 -4.32
N VAL A 302 9.10 4.68 -3.77
CA VAL A 302 9.71 4.59 -2.45
C VAL A 302 9.41 5.87 -1.67
N GLY A 303 8.79 5.73 -0.51
CA GLY A 303 8.47 6.82 0.42
C GLY A 303 9.28 6.71 1.71
N SER A 304 9.62 7.85 2.30
CA SER A 304 10.48 7.89 3.49
C SER A 304 9.99 8.85 4.58
N LYS A 305 10.49 8.62 5.79
CA LYS A 305 10.43 9.51 6.96
C LYS A 305 11.10 10.87 6.71
N ASP A 306 11.92 11.00 5.67
CA ASP A 306 12.49 12.27 5.26
C ASP A 306 11.52 13.19 4.49
N ARG A 307 10.26 12.75 4.34
CA ARG A 307 9.17 13.47 3.65
C ARG A 307 9.32 13.49 2.14
N SER A 308 10.20 12.66 1.58
CA SER A 308 10.43 12.60 0.14
C SER A 308 9.93 11.30 -0.48
N LEU A 309 9.51 11.42 -1.74
CA LEU A 309 9.11 10.32 -2.61
C LEU A 309 10.16 10.17 -3.71
N SER A 310 10.57 8.95 -4.01
CA SER A 310 11.35 8.64 -5.20
C SER A 310 10.66 7.57 -6.05
N VAL A 311 10.82 7.64 -7.37
CA VAL A 311 10.28 6.65 -8.32
C VAL A 311 11.43 6.11 -9.16
N TRP A 312 11.52 4.79 -9.24
CA TRP A 312 12.62 4.05 -9.84
C TRP A 312 12.11 3.17 -10.97
N LEU A 313 12.87 3.11 -12.05
CA LEU A 313 12.68 2.11 -13.11
C LEU A 313 13.84 1.13 -13.03
N THR A 314 13.56 -0.18 -13.02
CA THR A 314 14.63 -1.19 -12.90
C THR A 314 15.60 -1.19 -14.08
N CYS A 315 15.24 -0.56 -15.20
CA CYS A 315 16.13 -0.35 -16.34
C CYS A 315 17.06 0.87 -16.22
N LEU A 316 16.93 1.68 -15.15
CA LEU A 316 17.72 2.88 -14.91
C LEU A 316 18.65 2.70 -13.70
N LYS A 317 19.80 3.38 -13.73
CA LYS A 317 20.77 3.41 -12.61
C LYS A 317 20.47 4.49 -11.56
N ARG A 318 19.51 5.37 -11.85
CA ARG A 318 19.13 6.52 -11.03
C ARG A 318 17.60 6.58 -10.97
N PRO A 319 17.02 7.19 -9.92
CA PRO A 319 15.58 7.37 -9.87
C PRO A 319 15.11 8.21 -11.06
N LEU A 320 13.94 7.86 -11.59
CA LEU A 320 13.24 8.65 -12.60
C LEU A 320 12.81 10.00 -12.02
N VAL A 321 12.32 9.98 -10.77
CA VAL A 321 11.83 11.15 -10.05
C VAL A 321 12.28 11.11 -8.60
N VAL A 322 12.63 12.27 -8.06
CA VAL A 322 12.75 12.51 -6.62
C VAL A 322 12.01 13.80 -6.28
N ILE A 323 11.06 13.73 -5.35
CA ILE A 323 10.33 14.88 -4.82
C ILE A 323 10.67 15.02 -3.35
N HIS A 324 11.47 16.02 -3.01
CA HIS A 324 11.78 16.36 -1.62
C HIS A 324 10.65 17.17 -1.00
N GLU A 325 10.46 16.98 0.32
CA GLU A 325 9.46 17.74 1.10
C GLU A 325 8.06 17.70 0.46
N LEU A 326 7.68 16.52 -0.05
CA LEU A 326 6.35 16.30 -0.59
C LEU A 326 5.27 16.51 0.47
N PHE A 327 5.61 16.34 1.75
CA PHE A 327 4.72 16.47 2.89
C PHE A 327 5.41 17.15 4.07
N ASP A 328 4.64 17.55 5.08
CA ASP A 328 5.19 18.13 6.32
C ASP A 328 5.65 17.03 7.29
N LYS A 329 5.14 15.81 7.13
CA LYS A 329 5.52 14.63 7.90
C LYS A 329 5.83 13.42 7.00
N SER A 330 6.19 12.31 7.63
CA SER A 330 6.58 11.06 6.98
C SER A 330 5.53 10.58 5.99
N ILE A 331 5.99 10.07 4.84
CA ILE A 331 5.14 9.28 3.94
C ILE A 331 4.79 7.97 4.63
N MET A 332 3.51 7.59 4.59
CA MET A 332 2.99 6.43 5.30
C MET A 332 2.58 5.31 4.36
N ASP A 333 2.06 5.65 3.19
CA ASP A 333 1.60 4.65 2.22
C ASP A 333 1.57 5.18 0.81
N ILE A 334 1.56 4.25 -0.14
CA ILE A 334 1.53 4.49 -1.58
C ILE A 334 0.54 3.51 -2.20
N SER A 335 -0.25 3.94 -3.18
CA SER A 335 -1.07 3.06 -4.01
C SER A 335 -1.01 3.53 -5.47
N TRP A 336 -0.87 2.58 -6.38
CA TRP A 336 -0.82 2.82 -7.82
C TRP A 336 -2.21 2.64 -8.43
N THR A 337 -2.53 3.44 -9.45
CA THR A 337 -3.69 3.15 -10.29
C THR A 337 -3.46 1.87 -11.08
N LEU A 338 -4.54 1.14 -11.40
CA LEU A 338 -4.44 -0.13 -12.13
C LEU A 338 -3.84 0.04 -13.55
N ASN A 339 -4.01 1.22 -14.17
CA ASN A 339 -3.38 1.54 -15.45
C ASN A 339 -1.87 1.82 -15.33
N GLY A 340 -1.33 1.93 -14.10
CA GLY A 340 0.09 2.13 -13.81
C GLY A 340 0.61 3.55 -14.04
N LEU A 341 -0.25 4.52 -14.35
CA LEU A 341 0.19 5.90 -14.65
C LEU A 341 -0.02 6.88 -13.50
N GLY A 342 -0.83 6.54 -12.51
CA GLY A 342 -1.11 7.38 -11.35
C GLY A 342 -0.58 6.78 -10.06
N ILE A 343 -0.12 7.64 -9.15
CA ILE A 343 0.26 7.26 -7.78
C ILE A 343 -0.50 8.16 -6.81
N LEU A 344 -1.14 7.54 -5.82
CA LEU A 344 -1.67 8.24 -4.66
C LEU A 344 -0.79 7.93 -3.44
N VAL A 345 -0.38 8.98 -2.71
CA VAL A 345 0.53 8.90 -1.57
C VAL A 345 -0.10 9.59 -0.39
N CYS A 346 0.00 9.03 0.82
CA CYS A 346 -0.48 9.67 2.04
C CYS A 346 0.63 9.90 3.07
N SER A 347 0.36 10.84 3.98
CA SER A 347 1.30 11.29 5.00
C SER A 347 0.68 11.31 6.39
N MET A 348 1.55 11.16 7.39
CA MET A 348 1.23 11.31 8.80
C MET A 348 0.77 12.73 9.18
N ASP A 349 0.90 13.72 8.29
CA ASP A 349 0.32 15.06 8.48
C ASP A 349 -1.18 15.12 8.18
N GLY A 350 -1.76 14.04 7.65
CA GLY A 350 -3.20 13.96 7.39
C GLY A 350 -3.60 14.37 5.98
N SER A 351 -2.64 14.53 5.06
CA SER A 351 -2.89 14.89 3.66
C SER A 351 -2.49 13.77 2.70
N VAL A 352 -2.94 13.91 1.44
CA VAL A 352 -2.54 13.05 0.31
C VAL A 352 -2.01 13.88 -0.85
N ALA A 353 -1.25 13.22 -1.72
CA ALA A 353 -0.78 13.77 -2.98
C ALA A 353 -0.99 12.74 -4.09
N PHE A 354 -1.37 13.22 -5.28
CA PHE A 354 -1.53 12.41 -6.48
C PHE A 354 -0.51 12.84 -7.53
N LEU A 355 0.22 11.87 -8.07
CA LEU A 355 1.15 12.06 -9.18
C LEU A 355 0.58 11.37 -10.42
N ASP A 356 0.50 12.09 -11.52
CA ASP A 356 0.04 11.59 -12.80
C ASP A 356 1.20 11.61 -13.81
N PHE A 357 1.59 10.44 -14.30
CA PHE A 357 2.68 10.26 -15.24
C PHE A 357 2.14 10.08 -16.66
N SER A 358 2.86 10.61 -17.64
CA SER A 358 2.58 10.30 -19.03
C SER A 358 3.19 8.94 -19.42
N GLN A 359 2.65 8.31 -20.46
CA GLN A 359 3.26 7.12 -21.06
C GLN A 359 4.67 7.39 -21.59
N ASP A 360 4.98 8.63 -21.98
CA ASP A 360 6.33 8.98 -22.43
C ASP A 360 7.35 8.97 -21.28
N GLU A 361 6.90 9.12 -20.02
CA GLU A 361 7.75 9.08 -18.84
C GLU A 361 7.97 7.66 -18.32
N LEU A 362 6.92 6.82 -18.27
CA LEU A 362 6.98 5.46 -17.72
C LEU A 362 7.19 4.36 -18.77
N GLY A 363 6.85 4.64 -20.03
CA GLY A 363 6.80 3.65 -21.10
C GLY A 363 5.42 3.05 -21.33
N ASP A 364 5.37 2.08 -22.23
CA ASP A 364 4.14 1.37 -22.58
C ASP A 364 3.97 0.14 -21.67
N PRO A 365 2.81 -0.06 -21.02
CA PRO A 365 2.56 -1.27 -20.26
C PRO A 365 2.53 -2.49 -21.19
N LEU A 366 3.06 -3.63 -20.74
CA LEU A 366 2.93 -4.90 -21.44
C LEU A 366 1.46 -5.29 -21.59
N SER A 367 1.10 -5.86 -22.74
CA SER A 367 -0.21 -6.49 -22.93
C SER A 367 -0.32 -7.76 -22.08
N GLU A 368 -1.54 -8.26 -21.86
CA GLU A 368 -1.73 -9.55 -21.15
C GLU A 368 -1.15 -10.75 -21.92
N GLU A 369 -0.96 -10.63 -23.24
CA GLU A 369 -0.30 -11.66 -24.08
C GLU A 369 1.23 -11.64 -23.95
N GLU A 370 1.79 -10.49 -23.56
CA GLU A 370 3.24 -10.28 -23.39
C GLU A 370 3.74 -10.60 -21.97
N LYS A 371 2.83 -10.79 -21.02
CA LYS A 371 3.10 -11.23 -19.65
C LYS A 371 3.19 -12.74 -19.58
#